data_AF-A0A7S0BYJ7-F1
#
_entry.id   AF-A0A7S0BYJ7-F1
#
_cell.length_a   1.000
_cell.length_b   1.000
_cell.length_c   1.000
_cell.angle_alpha   90.00
_cell.angle_beta   90.00
_cell.angle_gamma   90.00
#
_symmetry.space_group_name_H-M   'P 1'
#
loop_
_entity.id
_entity.type
_entity.pdbx_description
1 polymer ?
#
loop_
_entity_poly.entity_id
_entity_poly.type
_entity_poly.pdbx_seq_one_letter_code
_entity_poly.pdbx_strand_id
1 'polypeptide(L)'
;ILPDKFISMGIPVVWIGMVFAMFSGAILIFSPLMGKLSEIYGLADMLTFGLLIQGVGGIVFGYSIYLTNYVGSSWILVLMLVMRTLQGAGAAACNLAVFTMVADHFKNNLGTVMGLNEVIIGMGFSLGPTIGAVLEAYGGFHYPFLVASIAILLTIPVSMTIDYLEKKDAAVKKEENLALQNGDHVKNQKHCINNESNKNNGGKKGAQTYTSLLTHQSFLVPSGFLFLGTMMFGIFNPIYTMHSEDFLGLNQIKTGYMFGFLSFIYSVFGVPSGWYADKNNNHVKVCFYGALISGFSFLCFGLRP
;
A
#
# COMPACT_ATOMS: atom_id res chain seq x y z
N ILE A 1 2.46 21.52 -7.81
CA ILE A 1 1.34 21.72 -6.86
C ILE A 1 1.80 22.02 -5.44
N LEU A 2 2.15 21.01 -4.61
CA LEU A 2 2.49 21.23 -3.20
C LEU A 2 3.77 22.08 -2.99
N PRO A 3 4.86 21.86 -3.75
CA PRO A 3 6.07 22.67 -3.62
C PRO A 3 5.83 24.15 -3.94
N ASP A 4 5.18 24.43 -5.06
CA ASP A 4 4.89 25.80 -5.53
C ASP A 4 4.07 26.57 -4.49
N LYS A 5 3.12 25.89 -3.84
CA LYS A 5 2.30 26.50 -2.80
C LYS A 5 3.11 26.83 -1.55
N PHE A 6 4.04 25.97 -1.13
CA PHE A 6 4.91 26.22 0.01
C PHE A 6 5.88 27.37 -0.24
N ILE A 7 6.44 27.46 -1.45
CA ILE A 7 7.29 28.59 -1.86
C ILE A 7 6.49 29.89 -1.83
N SER A 8 5.25 29.89 -2.33
CA SER A 8 4.37 31.07 -2.27
C SER A 8 4.03 31.53 -0.85
N MET A 9 4.12 30.62 0.13
CA MET A 9 3.88 30.90 1.56
C MET A 9 5.16 31.25 2.32
N GLY A 10 6.32 31.26 1.67
CA GLY A 10 7.62 31.49 2.32
C GLY A 10 8.08 30.33 3.21
N ILE A 11 7.53 29.13 3.02
CA ILE A 11 7.89 27.95 3.81
C ILE A 11 9.14 27.29 3.21
N PRO A 12 10.18 27.00 4.01
CA PRO A 12 11.40 26.34 3.52
C PRO A 12 11.13 24.97 2.88
N VAL A 13 11.85 24.66 1.79
CA VAL A 13 11.69 23.43 1.00
C VAL A 13 11.90 22.15 1.83
N VAL A 14 12.71 22.21 2.90
CA VAL A 14 12.92 21.08 3.82
C VAL A 14 11.62 20.53 4.40
N TRP A 15 10.62 21.38 4.64
CA TRP A 15 9.33 20.96 5.20
C TRP A 15 8.51 20.14 4.21
N ILE A 16 8.66 20.40 2.90
CA ILE A 16 8.01 19.59 1.86
C ILE A 16 8.55 18.15 1.95
N GLY A 17 9.87 17.99 2.03
CA GLY A 17 10.51 16.69 2.20
C GLY A 17 10.02 15.96 3.46
N MET A 18 9.87 16.68 4.58
CA MET A 18 9.31 16.10 5.81
C MET A 18 7.86 15.63 5.65
N VAL A 19 7.00 16.39 4.97
CA VAL A 19 5.58 16.02 4.73
C VAL A 19 5.49 14.72 3.93
N PHE A 20 6.34 14.52 2.91
CA PHE A 20 6.42 13.26 2.19
C PHE A 20 7.00 12.12 3.05
N ALA A 21 8.07 12.41 3.81
CA ALA A 21 8.71 11.41 4.66
C ALA A 21 7.80 10.92 5.80
N MET A 22 6.97 11.77 6.39
CA MET A 22 6.04 11.39 7.47
C MET A 22 5.01 10.36 7.01
N PHE A 23 4.57 10.41 5.76
CA PHE A 23 3.64 9.40 5.22
C PHE A 23 4.31 8.03 5.16
N SER A 24 5.49 7.93 4.54
CA SER A 24 6.25 6.68 4.44
C SER A 24 6.75 6.18 5.80
N GLY A 25 7.16 7.09 6.69
CA GLY A 25 7.57 6.79 8.05
C GLY A 25 6.42 6.26 8.89
N ALA A 26 5.22 6.82 8.74
CA ALA A 26 4.03 6.26 9.38
C ALA A 26 3.73 4.85 8.87
N ILE A 27 3.81 4.59 7.56
CA ILE A 27 3.64 3.22 7.05
C ILE A 27 4.64 2.27 7.72
N LEU A 28 5.93 2.64 7.76
CA LEU A 28 6.98 1.82 8.37
C LEU A 28 6.68 1.48 9.86
N ILE A 29 6.24 2.48 10.63
CA ILE A 29 5.97 2.33 12.07
C ILE A 29 4.67 1.57 12.33
N PHE A 30 3.61 1.88 11.57
CA PHE A 30 2.27 1.33 11.79
C PHE A 30 2.06 -0.03 11.13
N SER A 31 2.78 -0.38 10.06
CA SER A 31 2.67 -1.70 9.40
C SER A 31 2.73 -2.90 10.35
N PRO A 32 3.72 -3.06 11.25
CA PRO A 32 3.74 -4.19 12.20
C PRO A 32 2.62 -4.11 13.23
N LEU A 33 2.16 -2.90 13.59
CA LEU A 33 1.05 -2.72 14.52
C LEU A 33 -0.27 -3.19 13.88
N MET A 34 -0.51 -2.80 12.62
CA MET A 34 -1.70 -3.20 11.86
C MET A 34 -1.73 -4.72 11.65
N GLY A 35 -0.57 -5.37 11.48
CA GLY A 35 -0.48 -6.84 11.40
C GLY A 35 -1.05 -7.56 12.63
N LYS A 36 -0.76 -7.05 13.82
CA LYS A 36 -1.34 -7.59 15.06
C LYS A 36 -2.82 -7.24 15.19
N LEU A 37 -3.19 -6.04 14.76
CA LEU A 37 -4.56 -5.54 14.85
C LEU A 37 -5.51 -6.31 13.92
N SER A 38 -5.03 -6.73 12.75
CA SER A 38 -5.82 -7.54 11.82
C SER A 38 -6.17 -8.93 12.35
N GLU A 39 -5.37 -9.50 13.27
CA GLU A 39 -5.72 -10.78 13.92
C GLU A 39 -6.92 -10.64 14.86
N ILE A 40 -7.16 -9.45 15.41
CA ILE A 40 -8.23 -9.17 16.38
C ILE A 40 -9.50 -8.69 15.66
N TYR A 41 -9.35 -7.73 14.75
CA TYR A 41 -10.48 -7.05 14.11
C TYR A 41 -10.84 -7.64 12.74
N GLY A 42 -9.98 -8.46 12.13
CA GLY A 42 -10.17 -8.98 10.78
C GLY A 42 -9.62 -8.04 9.69
N LEU A 43 -9.35 -8.61 8.51
CA LEU A 43 -8.71 -7.88 7.40
C LEU A 43 -9.67 -6.89 6.74
N ALA A 44 -10.94 -7.25 6.54
CA ALA A 44 -11.90 -6.39 5.85
C ALA A 44 -12.34 -5.17 6.69
N ASP A 45 -12.43 -5.33 8.01
CA ASP A 45 -12.66 -4.22 8.94
C ASP A 45 -11.44 -3.27 8.97
N MET A 46 -10.22 -3.81 8.94
CA MET A 46 -8.98 -3.00 8.81
C MET A 46 -8.92 -2.24 7.48
N LEU A 47 -9.32 -2.86 6.37
CA LEU A 47 -9.42 -2.19 5.07
C LEU A 47 -10.39 -1.00 5.14
N THR A 48 -11.58 -1.23 5.68
CA THR A 48 -12.62 -0.20 5.82
C THR A 48 -12.16 0.96 6.70
N PHE A 49 -11.53 0.66 7.84
CA PHE A 49 -10.98 1.68 8.75
C PHE A 49 -9.86 2.48 8.10
N GLY A 50 -8.95 1.82 7.37
CA GLY A 50 -7.87 2.48 6.65
C GLY A 50 -8.37 3.42 5.55
N LEU A 51 -9.41 3.01 4.81
CA LEU A 51 -10.05 3.83 3.77
C LEU A 51 -10.73 5.06 4.36
N LEU A 52 -11.44 4.91 5.49
CA LEU A 52 -12.06 6.03 6.21
C LEU A 52 -11.01 7.06 6.65
N ILE A 53 -9.93 6.59 7.26
CA ILE A 53 -8.84 7.45 7.71
C ILE A 53 -8.22 8.22 6.53
N GLN A 54 -7.92 7.53 5.43
CA GLN A 54 -7.32 8.17 4.26
C GLN A 54 -8.27 9.18 3.61
N GLY A 55 -9.55 8.83 3.48
CA GLY A 55 -10.57 9.71 2.93
C GLY A 55 -10.72 10.99 3.75
N VAL A 56 -11.03 10.85 5.05
CA VAL A 56 -11.20 12.01 5.95
C VAL A 56 -9.90 12.81 6.07
N GLY A 57 -8.77 12.14 6.26
CA GLY A 57 -7.46 12.79 6.38
C GLY A 57 -7.07 13.57 5.13
N GLY A 58 -7.40 13.09 3.94
CA GLY A 58 -7.16 13.80 2.68
C GLY A 58 -8.05 15.04 2.52
N ILE A 59 -9.33 15.00 2.95
CA ILE A 59 -10.22 16.18 2.94
C ILE A 59 -9.64 17.26 3.87
N VAL A 60 -9.29 16.88 5.10
CA VAL A 60 -8.71 17.81 6.08
C VAL A 60 -7.38 18.37 5.56
N PHE A 61 -6.53 17.54 4.94
CA PHE A 61 -5.28 17.98 4.34
C PHE A 61 -5.50 18.98 3.20
N GLY A 62 -6.47 18.73 2.30
CA GLY A 62 -6.79 19.63 1.20
C GLY A 62 -7.31 20.99 1.68
N TYR A 63 -8.18 20.99 2.69
CA TYR A 63 -8.73 22.22 3.26
C TYR A 63 -7.79 22.94 4.22
N SER A 64 -6.73 22.28 4.69
CA SER A 64 -5.80 22.84 5.68
C SER A 64 -5.30 24.23 5.29
N ILE A 65 -5.05 24.48 4.00
CA ILE A 65 -4.59 25.78 3.49
C ILE A 65 -5.57 26.93 3.77
N TYR A 66 -6.88 26.70 3.81
CA TYR A 66 -7.85 27.75 4.13
C TYR A 66 -7.84 28.14 5.62
N LEU A 67 -7.39 27.23 6.50
CA LEU A 67 -7.20 27.54 7.92
C LEU A 67 -5.99 28.45 8.18
N THR A 68 -5.14 28.69 7.18
CA THR A 68 -3.98 29.59 7.29
C THR A 68 -4.38 31.00 7.75
N ASN A 69 -5.55 31.48 7.33
CA ASN A 69 -6.06 32.80 7.70
C ASN A 69 -6.42 32.95 9.19
N TYR A 70 -6.56 31.83 9.92
CA TYR A 70 -7.07 31.83 11.30
C TYR A 70 -6.03 31.40 12.36
N VAL A 71 -5.04 30.55 12.01
CA VAL A 71 -4.23 29.83 13.03
C VAL A 71 -2.71 30.03 12.90
N GLY A 72 -2.24 30.77 11.88
CA GLY A 72 -0.83 31.10 11.69
C GLY A 72 0.02 29.97 11.06
N SER A 73 1.13 30.36 10.42
CA SER A 73 1.93 29.49 9.51
C SER A 73 2.61 28.29 10.17
N SER A 74 2.87 28.30 11.48
CA SER A 74 3.49 27.17 12.18
C SER A 74 2.49 26.05 12.50
N TRP A 75 1.25 26.40 12.83
CA TRP A 75 0.23 25.41 13.21
C TRP A 75 -0.28 24.62 12.01
N ILE A 76 -0.33 25.25 10.84
CA ILE A 76 -0.72 24.58 9.59
C ILE A 76 0.26 23.46 9.21
N LEU A 77 1.56 23.67 9.40
CA LEU A 77 2.56 22.64 9.16
C LEU A 77 2.36 21.44 10.09
N VAL A 78 2.11 21.69 11.37
CA VAL A 78 1.79 20.62 12.34
C VAL A 78 0.55 19.85 11.90
N LEU A 79 -0.52 20.55 11.51
CA LEU A 79 -1.73 19.91 11.01
C LEU A 79 -1.47 19.03 9.78
N MET A 80 -0.71 19.54 8.81
CA MET A 80 -0.33 18.78 7.61
C MET A 80 0.48 17.53 7.94
N LEU A 81 1.43 17.61 8.87
CA LEU A 81 2.24 16.48 9.32
C LEU A 81 1.41 15.43 10.05
N VAL A 82 0.49 15.86 10.93
CA VAL A 82 -0.43 14.94 11.63
C VAL A 82 -1.34 14.24 10.62
N MET A 83 -1.93 14.98 9.67
CA MET A 83 -2.78 14.39 8.64
C MET A 83 -2.02 13.40 7.75
N ARG A 84 -0.75 13.68 7.41
CA ARG A 84 0.10 12.73 6.65
C ARG A 84 0.44 11.47 7.44
N THR A 85 0.69 11.62 8.74
CA THR A 85 0.94 10.48 9.63
C THR A 85 -0.30 9.59 9.69
N LEU A 86 -1.47 10.20 9.86
CA LEU A 86 -2.74 9.51 9.94
C LEU A 86 -3.09 8.81 8.61
N GLN A 87 -2.91 9.49 7.48
CA GLN A 87 -3.05 8.87 6.15
C GLN A 87 -2.08 7.70 5.95
N GLY A 88 -0.82 7.81 6.40
CA GLY A 88 0.15 6.72 6.32
C GLY A 88 -0.24 5.51 7.18
N ALA A 89 -0.80 5.74 8.38
CA ALA A 89 -1.35 4.68 9.21
C ALA A 89 -2.54 3.98 8.53
N GLY A 90 -3.45 4.75 7.92
CA GLY A 90 -4.57 4.21 7.14
C GLY A 90 -4.10 3.41 5.91
N ALA A 91 -3.09 3.91 5.19
CA ALA A 91 -2.49 3.22 4.06
C ALA A 91 -1.82 1.90 4.48
N ALA A 92 -1.15 1.87 5.64
CA ALA A 92 -0.59 0.64 6.19
C ALA A 92 -1.66 -0.43 6.44
N ALA A 93 -2.80 -0.05 6.99
CA ALA A 93 -3.94 -0.94 7.22
C ALA A 93 -4.53 -1.47 5.90
N CYS A 94 -4.78 -0.60 4.92
CA CYS A 94 -5.28 -0.98 3.61
C CYS A 94 -4.34 -1.93 2.88
N ASN A 95 -3.05 -1.58 2.80
CA ASN A 95 -2.06 -2.38 2.07
C ASN A 95 -1.93 -3.77 2.69
N LEU A 96 -1.84 -3.84 4.02
CA LEU A 96 -1.82 -5.12 4.74
C LEU A 96 -3.04 -5.97 4.39
N ALA A 97 -4.24 -5.39 4.47
CA ALA A 97 -5.49 -6.12 4.20
C ALA A 97 -5.52 -6.66 2.76
N VAL A 98 -5.26 -5.79 1.78
CA VAL A 98 -5.26 -6.16 0.35
C VAL A 98 -4.24 -7.26 0.05
N PHE A 99 -2.99 -7.09 0.48
CA PHE A 99 -1.95 -8.09 0.19
C PHE A 99 -2.22 -9.44 0.87
N THR A 100 -2.76 -9.42 2.09
CA THR A 100 -3.08 -10.65 2.82
C THR A 100 -4.28 -11.37 2.20
N MET A 101 -5.36 -10.65 1.87
CA MET A 101 -6.53 -11.21 1.18
C MET A 101 -6.16 -11.86 -0.16
N VAL A 102 -5.30 -11.19 -0.94
CA VAL A 102 -4.79 -11.72 -2.21
C VAL A 102 -3.96 -12.99 -1.99
N ALA A 103 -3.06 -12.98 -0.99
CA ALA A 103 -2.23 -14.14 -0.66
C ALA A 103 -3.05 -15.36 -0.21
N ASP A 104 -4.13 -15.13 0.54
CA ASP A 104 -5.00 -16.20 1.01
C ASP A 104 -5.86 -16.81 -0.10
N HIS A 105 -6.34 -15.99 -1.05
CA HIS A 105 -7.17 -16.46 -2.17
C HIS A 105 -6.37 -17.09 -3.32
N PHE A 106 -5.17 -16.59 -3.63
CA PHE A 106 -4.42 -16.95 -4.84
C PHE A 106 -3.10 -17.67 -4.55
N LYS A 107 -3.14 -18.76 -3.78
CA LYS A 107 -1.94 -19.49 -3.35
C LYS A 107 -1.09 -20.08 -4.48
N ASN A 108 -1.71 -20.47 -5.60
CA ASN A 108 -1.02 -21.14 -6.71
C ASN A 108 -0.45 -20.18 -7.77
N ASN A 109 -0.97 -18.95 -7.84
CA ASN A 109 -0.63 -17.96 -8.88
C ASN A 109 -0.27 -16.61 -8.23
N LEU A 110 0.33 -16.65 -7.05
CA LEU A 110 0.54 -15.48 -6.21
C LEU A 110 1.41 -14.43 -6.90
N GLY A 111 2.49 -14.84 -7.57
CA GLY A 111 3.38 -13.92 -8.28
C GLY A 111 2.70 -13.21 -9.44
N THR A 112 1.83 -13.92 -10.18
CA THR A 112 1.05 -13.35 -11.28
C THR A 112 0.04 -12.33 -10.78
N VAL A 113 -0.70 -12.64 -9.71
CA VAL A 113 -1.71 -11.72 -9.15
C VAL A 113 -1.06 -10.52 -8.46
N MET A 114 0.05 -10.73 -7.74
CA MET A 114 0.85 -9.63 -7.18
C MET A 114 1.43 -8.74 -8.30
N GLY A 115 1.89 -9.33 -9.40
CA GLY A 115 2.33 -8.60 -10.59
C GLY A 115 1.21 -7.73 -11.18
N LEU A 116 -0.02 -8.25 -11.28
CA LEU A 116 -1.17 -7.46 -11.72
C LEU A 116 -1.49 -6.32 -10.73
N ASN A 117 -1.41 -6.58 -9.42
CA ASN A 117 -1.66 -5.57 -8.39
C ASN A 117 -0.64 -4.43 -8.48
N GLU A 118 0.63 -4.77 -8.69
CA GLU A 118 1.70 -3.82 -8.95
C GLU A 118 1.39 -2.97 -10.19
N VAL A 119 0.91 -3.57 -11.28
CA VAL A 119 0.50 -2.83 -12.48
C VAL A 119 -0.59 -1.80 -12.17
N ILE A 120 -1.57 -2.15 -11.35
CA ILE A 120 -2.62 -1.22 -10.90
C ILE A 120 -2.04 -0.08 -10.06
N ILE A 121 -1.13 -0.39 -9.12
CA ILE A 121 -0.41 0.60 -8.30
C ILE A 121 0.39 1.56 -9.21
N GLY A 122 1.13 1.02 -10.18
CA GLY A 122 1.90 1.78 -11.15
C GLY A 122 1.01 2.71 -11.99
N MET A 123 -0.16 2.24 -12.45
CA MET A 123 -1.12 3.11 -13.14
C MET A 123 -1.62 4.24 -12.24
N GLY A 124 -1.93 3.95 -10.98
CA GLY A 124 -2.33 4.96 -9.99
C GLY A 124 -1.26 6.04 -9.77
N PHE A 125 0.01 5.64 -9.63
CA PHE A 125 1.11 6.59 -9.44
C PHE A 125 1.36 7.51 -10.64
N SER A 126 0.97 7.10 -11.83
CA SER A 126 1.21 7.90 -13.04
C SER A 126 0.03 8.74 -13.46
N LEU A 127 -1.18 8.19 -13.35
CA LEU A 127 -2.40 8.96 -13.60
C LEU A 127 -2.67 9.95 -12.47
N GLY A 128 -2.27 9.64 -11.23
CA GLY A 128 -2.50 10.46 -10.04
C GLY A 128 -2.00 11.90 -10.17
N PRO A 129 -0.70 12.15 -10.43
CA PRO A 129 -0.17 13.51 -10.60
C PRO A 129 -0.81 14.25 -11.77
N THR A 130 -1.08 13.56 -12.88
CA THR A 130 -1.67 14.17 -14.08
C THR A 130 -3.10 14.64 -13.82
N ILE A 131 -3.94 13.76 -13.27
CA ILE A 131 -5.32 14.09 -12.90
C ILE A 131 -5.31 15.16 -11.81
N GLY A 132 -4.43 15.04 -10.81
CA GLY A 132 -4.28 16.03 -9.74
C GLY A 132 -3.92 17.42 -10.25
N ALA A 133 -2.98 17.53 -11.19
CA ALA A 133 -2.59 18.82 -11.79
C ALA A 133 -3.76 19.46 -12.55
N VAL A 134 -4.50 18.66 -13.32
CA VAL A 134 -5.69 19.14 -14.04
C VAL A 134 -6.76 19.64 -13.06
N LEU A 135 -7.05 18.89 -12.00
CA LEU A 135 -8.02 19.28 -10.97
C LEU A 135 -7.62 20.56 -10.24
N GLU A 136 -6.32 20.74 -9.95
CA GLU A 136 -5.81 21.97 -9.37
C GLU A 136 -6.02 23.16 -10.31
N ALA A 137 -5.72 23.01 -11.60
CA ALA A 137 -5.88 24.08 -12.57
C ALA A 137 -7.33 24.59 -12.66
N TYR A 138 -8.33 23.72 -12.42
CA TYR A 138 -9.75 24.09 -12.43
C TYR A 138 -10.27 24.67 -11.11
N GLY A 139 -9.86 24.12 -9.97
CA GLY A 139 -10.49 24.42 -8.68
C GLY A 139 -9.53 24.85 -7.56
N GLY A 140 -8.24 24.95 -7.87
CA GLY A 140 -7.18 25.28 -6.92
C GLY A 140 -6.74 24.09 -6.06
N PHE A 141 -5.85 24.38 -5.11
CA PHE A 141 -5.08 23.38 -4.36
C PHE A 141 -5.90 22.28 -3.68
N HIS A 142 -7.12 22.57 -3.20
CA HIS A 142 -7.90 21.62 -2.42
C HIS A 142 -8.65 20.59 -3.27
N TYR A 143 -8.94 20.88 -4.54
CA TYR A 143 -9.73 20.02 -5.42
C TYR A 143 -9.14 18.62 -5.64
N PRO A 144 -7.83 18.46 -5.92
CA PRO A 144 -7.22 17.15 -6.11
C PRO A 144 -7.42 16.24 -4.90
N PHE A 145 -7.24 16.79 -3.69
CA PHE A 145 -7.40 16.04 -2.45
C PHE A 145 -8.87 15.73 -2.17
N LEU A 146 -9.78 16.67 -2.42
CA LEU A 146 -11.21 16.46 -2.22
C LEU A 146 -11.75 15.34 -3.12
N VAL A 147 -11.44 15.39 -4.42
CA VAL A 147 -11.92 14.39 -5.37
C VAL A 147 -11.30 13.02 -5.07
N ALA A 148 -9.99 12.95 -4.80
CA ALA A 148 -9.33 11.70 -4.44
C ALA A 148 -9.90 11.10 -3.14
N SER A 149 -10.12 11.91 -2.11
CA SER A 149 -10.72 11.47 -0.87
C SER A 149 -12.15 10.99 -1.02
N ILE A 150 -12.98 11.71 -1.77
CA ILE A 150 -14.36 11.27 -2.05
C ILE A 150 -14.34 9.95 -2.82
N ALA A 151 -13.48 9.82 -3.84
CA ALA A 151 -13.33 8.58 -4.59
C ALA A 151 -12.96 7.40 -3.67
N ILE A 152 -12.01 7.60 -2.73
CA ILE A 152 -11.65 6.60 -1.72
C ILE A 152 -12.85 6.26 -0.83
N LEU A 153 -13.57 7.25 -0.31
CA LEU A 153 -14.74 7.02 0.55
C LEU A 153 -15.87 6.27 -0.18
N LEU A 154 -16.05 6.51 -1.48
CA LEU A 154 -17.02 5.78 -2.30
C LEU A 154 -16.69 4.30 -2.48
N THR A 155 -15.45 3.86 -2.19
CA THR A 155 -15.08 2.43 -2.20
C THR A 155 -15.49 1.69 -0.93
N ILE A 156 -15.85 2.40 0.15
CA ILE A 156 -16.20 1.79 1.44
C ILE A 156 -17.39 0.82 1.34
N PRO A 157 -18.50 1.14 0.65
CA PRO A 157 -19.60 0.19 0.50
C PRO A 157 -19.15 -1.12 -0.17
N VAL A 158 -18.22 -1.04 -1.14
CA VAL A 158 -17.65 -2.22 -1.80
C VAL A 158 -16.81 -3.03 -0.80
N SER A 159 -15.97 -2.37 0.01
CA SER A 159 -15.22 -3.01 1.09
C SER A 159 -16.14 -3.73 2.09
N MET A 160 -17.27 -3.11 2.47
CA MET A 160 -18.25 -3.72 3.37
C MET A 160 -18.94 -4.94 2.75
N THR A 161 -19.16 -4.96 1.43
CA THR A 161 -19.69 -6.18 0.78
C THR A 161 -18.70 -7.34 0.82
N ILE A 162 -17.40 -7.05 0.69
CA ILE A 162 -16.35 -8.07 0.81
C ILE A 162 -16.31 -8.61 2.24
N ASP A 163 -16.33 -7.73 3.25
CA ASP A 163 -16.39 -8.13 4.67
C ASP A 163 -17.58 -9.05 4.96
N TYR A 164 -18.76 -8.71 4.42
CA TYR A 164 -19.96 -9.54 4.58
C TYR A 164 -19.78 -10.94 3.96
N LEU A 165 -19.17 -11.03 2.78
CA LEU A 165 -18.91 -12.31 2.11
C LEU A 165 -17.88 -13.15 2.88
N GLU A 166 -16.79 -12.54 3.35
CA GLU A 166 -15.78 -13.25 4.15
C GLU A 166 -16.36 -13.77 5.47
N LYS A 167 -17.15 -12.94 6.18
CA LYS A 167 -17.84 -13.34 7.42
C LYS A 167 -18.83 -14.48 7.17
N LYS A 168 -19.54 -14.45 6.04
CA LYS A 168 -20.47 -15.51 5.64
C LYS A 168 -19.73 -16.84 5.34
N ASP A 169 -18.65 -16.80 4.57
CA ASP A 169 -17.87 -18.00 4.25
C ASP A 169 -17.21 -18.60 5.50
N ALA A 170 -16.76 -17.76 6.43
CA ALA A 170 -16.25 -18.21 7.71
C ALA A 170 -17.32 -18.92 8.56
N ALA A 171 -18.56 -18.41 8.55
CA ALA A 171 -19.68 -19.03 9.23
C ALA A 171 -20.03 -20.40 8.63
N VAL A 172 -20.11 -20.49 7.30
CA VAL A 172 -20.39 -21.76 6.59
C VAL A 172 -19.32 -22.81 6.89
N LYS A 173 -18.02 -22.45 6.83
CA LYS A 173 -16.93 -23.37 7.18
C LYS A 173 -17.00 -23.81 8.63
N LYS A 174 -17.43 -22.96 9.55
CA LYS A 174 -17.60 -23.32 10.96
C LYS A 174 -18.72 -24.35 11.13
N GLU A 175 -19.84 -24.16 10.45
CA GLU A 175 -20.96 -25.11 10.45
C GLU A 175 -20.59 -26.44 9.80
N GLU A 176 -19.86 -26.44 8.68
CA GLU A 176 -19.36 -27.65 8.02
C GLU A 176 -18.39 -28.43 8.92
N ASN A 177 -17.44 -27.74 9.58
CA ASN A 177 -16.53 -28.37 10.53
C ASN A 177 -17.26 -28.95 11.75
N LEU A 178 -18.29 -28.24 12.27
CA LEU A 178 -19.14 -28.74 13.35
C LEU A 178 -19.95 -29.96 12.89
N ALA A 179 -20.47 -29.97 11.66
CA ALA A 179 -21.19 -31.10 11.10
C ALA A 179 -20.29 -32.33 10.90
N LEU A 180 -19.06 -32.14 10.41
CA LEU A 180 -18.05 -33.19 10.28
C LEU A 180 -17.66 -33.76 11.65
N GLN A 181 -17.42 -32.90 12.65
CA GLN A 181 -17.05 -33.31 14.00
C GLN A 181 -18.19 -34.09 14.68
N ASN A 182 -19.45 -33.68 14.48
CA ASN A 182 -20.63 -34.38 14.99
C ASN A 182 -20.90 -35.71 14.25
N GLY A 183 -20.57 -35.79 12.96
CA GLY A 183 -20.67 -37.03 12.17
C GLY A 183 -19.68 -38.12 12.60
N ASP A 184 -18.48 -37.73 13.04
CA ASP A 184 -17.48 -38.65 13.59
C ASP A 184 -17.82 -39.13 15.00
N HIS A 185 -18.54 -38.34 15.80
CA HIS A 185 -19.05 -38.78 17.11
C HIS A 185 -20.09 -39.90 17.00
N VAL A 186 -20.90 -39.95 15.95
CA VAL A 186 -21.89 -41.02 15.73
C VAL A 186 -21.23 -42.33 15.26
N LYS A 187 -20.11 -42.26 14.53
CA LYS A 187 -19.34 -43.45 14.14
C LYS A 187 -18.46 -44.03 15.26
N ASN A 188 -17.89 -43.18 16.13
CA ASN A 188 -16.99 -43.61 17.19
C ASN A 188 -17.67 -44.07 18.50
N GLN A 189 -18.99 -43.88 18.66
CA GLN A 189 -19.70 -44.30 19.87
C GLN A 189 -19.86 -45.84 20.01
N LYS A 190 -19.55 -46.62 18.96
CA LYS A 190 -19.52 -48.10 19.05
C LYS A 190 -18.16 -48.70 19.45
N HIS A 191 -17.09 -47.91 19.63
CA HIS A 191 -15.76 -48.52 19.84
C HIS A 191 -14.84 -47.93 20.92
N CYS A 192 -15.20 -46.87 21.65
CA CYS A 192 -14.28 -46.29 22.64
C CYS A 192 -14.95 -46.02 24.00
N ILE A 193 -15.39 -47.08 24.69
CA ILE A 193 -15.17 -47.13 26.14
C ILE A 193 -13.71 -47.58 26.26
N ASN A 194 -12.84 -46.75 26.86
CA ASN A 194 -11.38 -46.92 27.04
C ASN A 194 -10.51 -46.08 26.10
N ASN A 195 -10.43 -44.77 26.36
CA ASN A 195 -9.17 -44.04 26.58
C ASN A 195 -9.41 -42.52 26.48
N GLU A 196 -9.94 -41.95 27.55
CA GLU A 196 -9.76 -40.52 27.83
C GLU A 196 -8.38 -40.31 28.42
N SER A 197 -7.40 -39.96 27.58
CA SER A 197 -6.29 -39.07 27.93
C SER A 197 -5.32 -38.93 26.76
N ASN A 198 -5.54 -37.95 25.86
CA ASN A 198 -4.45 -37.09 25.41
C ASN A 198 -4.92 -35.91 24.54
N LYS A 199 -4.77 -34.72 25.14
CA LYS A 199 -4.26 -33.47 24.55
C LYS A 199 -4.86 -32.97 23.24
N ASN A 200 -5.72 -31.97 23.44
CA ASN A 200 -5.76 -30.71 22.69
C ASN A 200 -4.47 -30.40 21.92
N ASN A 201 -4.53 -30.45 20.59
CA ASN A 201 -3.65 -29.69 19.71
C ASN A 201 -4.26 -29.57 18.31
N GLY A 202 -4.68 -28.36 17.96
CA GLY A 202 -5.04 -27.98 16.60
C GLY A 202 -5.72 -26.60 16.60
N GLY A 203 -5.10 -25.50 16.22
CA GLY A 203 -3.72 -25.26 15.86
C GLY A 203 -3.46 -23.76 15.99
N LYS A 204 -2.55 -23.38 16.90
CA LYS A 204 -2.01 -22.02 16.99
C LYS A 204 -1.09 -21.78 15.79
N LYS A 205 -1.64 -21.35 14.66
CA LYS A 205 -0.93 -20.64 13.58
C LYS A 205 -1.31 -19.16 13.73
N GLY A 206 -0.44 -18.18 13.85
CA GLY A 206 1.01 -18.16 13.78
C GLY A 206 1.50 -16.87 14.41
N ALA A 207 1.70 -16.86 15.73
CA ALA A 207 2.54 -15.87 16.37
C ALA A 207 4.02 -16.22 16.12
N GLN A 208 4.43 -16.35 14.85
CA GLN A 208 5.84 -16.30 14.53
C GLN A 208 6.30 -14.88 14.82
N THR A 209 7.12 -14.75 15.87
CA THR A 209 7.64 -13.47 16.33
C THR A 209 8.35 -12.75 15.17
N TYR A 210 8.00 -11.49 14.91
CA TYR A 210 8.60 -10.63 13.87
C TYR A 210 10.15 -10.72 13.82
N THR A 211 10.78 -10.91 14.97
CA THR A 211 12.22 -11.14 15.12
C THR A 211 12.74 -12.39 14.38
N SER A 212 11.97 -13.48 14.38
CA SER A 212 12.32 -14.72 13.66
C SER A 212 12.19 -14.55 12.14
N LEU A 213 11.23 -13.76 11.68
CA LEU A 213 11.04 -13.45 10.25
C LEU A 213 12.17 -12.56 9.70
N LEU A 214 12.58 -11.55 10.47
CA LEU A 214 13.69 -10.64 10.11
C LEU A 214 15.06 -11.35 10.00
N THR A 215 15.19 -12.56 10.53
CA THR A 215 16.43 -13.34 10.49
C THR A 215 16.49 -14.27 9.27
N HIS A 216 15.36 -14.50 8.58
CA HIS A 216 15.32 -15.39 7.43
C HIS A 216 15.84 -14.71 6.15
N GLN A 217 16.91 -15.25 5.58
CA GLN A 217 17.54 -14.75 4.34
C GLN A 217 16.59 -14.67 3.14
N SER A 218 15.63 -15.60 3.04
CA SER A 218 14.62 -15.61 1.98
C SER A 218 13.66 -14.42 2.01
N PHE A 219 13.54 -13.76 3.17
CA PHE A 219 12.77 -12.52 3.32
C PHE A 219 13.69 -11.29 3.22
N LEU A 220 14.83 -11.32 3.91
CA LEU A 220 15.73 -10.18 4.02
C LEU A 220 16.29 -9.71 2.66
N VAL A 221 16.68 -10.64 1.79
CA VAL A 221 17.28 -10.31 0.49
C VAL A 221 16.29 -9.61 -0.45
N PRO A 222 15.09 -10.16 -0.74
CA PRO A 222 14.08 -9.46 -1.54
C PRO A 222 13.62 -8.13 -0.92
N SER A 223 13.42 -8.07 0.40
CA SER A 223 13.02 -6.84 1.09
C SER A 223 14.10 -5.76 1.02
N GLY A 224 15.37 -6.13 1.05
CA GLY A 224 16.49 -5.19 0.85
C GLY A 224 16.49 -4.57 -0.55
N PHE A 225 16.29 -5.38 -1.60
CA PHE A 225 16.15 -4.86 -2.96
C PHE A 225 14.93 -3.97 -3.12
N LEU A 226 13.79 -4.38 -2.55
CA LEU A 226 12.57 -3.58 -2.57
C LEU A 226 12.77 -2.24 -1.86
N PHE A 227 13.43 -2.23 -0.70
CA PHE A 227 13.75 -1.03 0.04
C PHE A 227 14.62 -0.07 -0.78
N LEU A 228 15.69 -0.56 -1.40
CA LEU A 228 16.56 0.27 -2.25
C LEU A 228 15.81 0.83 -3.46
N GLY A 229 15.02 -0.01 -4.15
CA GLY A 229 14.22 0.43 -5.29
C GLY A 229 13.19 1.50 -4.91
N THR A 230 12.43 1.28 -3.83
CA THR A 230 11.42 2.24 -3.36
C THR A 230 12.04 3.53 -2.81
N MET A 231 13.22 3.46 -2.18
CA MET A 231 13.98 4.63 -1.76
C MET A 231 14.40 5.49 -2.96
N MET A 232 14.86 4.87 -4.06
CA MET A 232 15.19 5.61 -5.29
C MET A 232 13.96 6.31 -5.87
N PHE A 233 12.80 5.65 -5.90
CA PHE A 233 11.53 6.29 -6.30
C PHE A 233 11.15 7.46 -5.38
N GLY A 234 11.34 7.31 -4.07
CA GLY A 234 11.07 8.35 -3.08
C GLY A 234 11.95 9.59 -3.23
N ILE A 235 13.18 9.42 -3.71
CA ILE A 235 14.11 10.53 -4.04
C ILE A 235 13.74 11.14 -5.40
N PHE A 236 13.51 10.30 -6.40
CA PHE A 236 13.30 10.73 -7.78
C PHE A 236 12.03 11.57 -7.94
N ASN A 237 10.89 11.11 -7.42
CA ASN A 237 9.60 11.73 -7.70
C ASN A 237 9.50 13.21 -7.24
N PRO A 238 9.86 13.57 -6.00
CA PRO A 238 9.80 14.97 -5.56
C PRO A 238 10.81 15.85 -6.29
N ILE A 239 12.04 15.37 -6.50
CA ILE A 239 13.09 16.15 -7.15
C ILE A 239 12.76 16.37 -8.62
N TYR A 240 12.35 15.31 -9.32
CA TYR A 240 11.97 15.39 -10.73
C TYR A 240 10.83 16.37 -10.94
N THR A 241 9.77 16.31 -10.12
CA THR A 241 8.64 17.23 -10.24
C THR A 241 8.97 18.68 -9.87
N MET A 242 10.00 18.94 -9.05
CA MET A 242 10.48 20.30 -8.76
C MET A 242 11.41 20.84 -9.85
N HIS A 243 12.26 20.02 -10.46
CA HIS A 243 13.25 20.46 -11.45
C HIS A 243 12.82 20.30 -12.91
N SER A 244 11.72 19.57 -13.20
CA SER A 244 11.26 19.34 -14.58
C SER A 244 10.83 20.62 -15.28
N GLU A 245 10.31 21.60 -14.54
CA GLU A 245 9.91 22.90 -15.10
C GLU A 245 11.14 23.79 -15.37
N ASP A 246 12.10 23.85 -14.44
CA ASP A 246 13.28 24.72 -14.51
C ASP A 246 14.31 24.27 -15.58
N PHE A 247 14.56 22.95 -15.71
CA PHE A 247 15.63 22.44 -16.58
C PHE A 247 15.15 21.98 -17.96
N LEU A 248 13.93 21.45 -18.06
CA LEU A 248 13.43 20.84 -19.29
C LEU A 248 12.30 21.66 -19.95
N GLY A 249 11.84 22.75 -19.32
CA GLY A 249 10.71 23.55 -19.80
C GLY A 249 9.43 22.70 -19.97
N LEU A 250 9.32 21.60 -19.21
CA LEU A 250 8.20 20.66 -19.34
C LEU A 250 7.03 21.17 -18.51
N ASN A 251 5.96 21.58 -19.19
CA ASN A 251 4.65 21.84 -18.58
C ASN A 251 4.17 20.57 -17.82
N GLN A 252 3.45 20.74 -16.71
CA GLN A 252 2.90 19.67 -15.85
C GLN A 252 2.24 18.52 -16.63
N ILE A 253 1.56 18.81 -17.75
CA ILE A 253 0.94 17.80 -18.63
C ILE A 253 1.99 16.87 -19.27
N LYS A 254 3.14 17.41 -19.70
CA LYS A 254 4.22 16.62 -20.32
C LYS A 254 4.89 15.68 -19.30
N THR A 255 5.07 16.15 -18.07
CA THR A 255 5.53 15.30 -16.95
C THR A 255 4.56 14.14 -16.73
N GLY A 256 3.25 14.39 -16.81
CA GLY A 256 2.21 13.37 -16.78
C GLY A 256 2.36 12.29 -17.86
N TYR A 257 2.67 12.67 -19.11
CA TYR A 257 2.93 11.70 -20.18
C TYR A 257 4.15 10.81 -19.92
N MET A 258 5.21 11.34 -19.33
CA MET A 258 6.40 10.54 -19.00
C MET A 258 6.09 9.49 -17.93
N PHE A 259 5.34 9.87 -16.88
CA PHE A 259 4.84 8.91 -15.90
C PHE A 259 3.89 7.89 -16.55
N GLY A 260 2.98 8.32 -17.43
CA GLY A 260 2.10 7.41 -18.18
C GLY A 260 2.88 6.38 -18.99
N PHE A 261 3.95 6.79 -19.68
CA PHE A 261 4.83 5.87 -20.40
C PHE A 261 5.57 4.90 -19.47
N LEU A 262 6.03 5.39 -18.31
CA LEU A 262 6.64 4.54 -17.28
C LEU A 262 5.67 3.44 -16.81
N SER A 263 4.40 3.78 -16.57
CA SER A 263 3.38 2.78 -16.20
C SER A 263 3.09 1.83 -17.33
N PHE A 264 3.07 2.28 -18.58
CA PHE A 264 2.90 1.38 -19.72
C PHE A 264 4.01 0.33 -19.76
N ILE A 265 5.27 0.74 -19.60
CA ILE A 265 6.40 -0.19 -19.51
C ILE A 265 6.22 -1.12 -18.30
N TYR A 266 5.88 -0.58 -17.13
CA TYR A 266 5.65 -1.39 -15.93
C TYR A 266 4.54 -2.44 -16.13
N SER A 267 3.45 -2.08 -16.82
CA SER A 267 2.36 -2.98 -17.20
C SER A 267 2.79 -4.12 -18.11
N VAL A 268 3.58 -3.80 -19.14
CA VAL A 268 4.06 -4.77 -20.13
C VAL A 268 4.97 -5.82 -19.48
N PHE A 269 5.81 -5.42 -18.52
CA PHE A 269 6.79 -6.32 -17.90
C PHE A 269 6.33 -6.96 -16.58
N GLY A 270 5.42 -6.32 -15.84
CA GLY A 270 4.97 -6.79 -14.51
C GLY A 270 4.24 -8.13 -14.54
N VAL A 271 3.23 -8.29 -15.40
CA VAL A 271 2.44 -9.53 -15.45
C VAL A 271 3.24 -10.72 -15.98
N PRO A 272 4.00 -10.61 -17.10
CA PRO A 272 4.81 -11.72 -17.60
C PRO A 272 5.93 -12.12 -16.64
N SER A 273 6.53 -11.17 -15.92
CA SER A 273 7.57 -11.49 -14.93
C SER A 273 7.01 -12.23 -13.71
N GLY A 274 5.82 -11.86 -13.23
CA GLY A 274 5.10 -12.61 -12.21
C GLY A 274 4.76 -14.04 -12.63
N TRP A 275 4.22 -14.20 -13.85
CA TRP A 275 3.95 -15.53 -14.43
C TRP A 275 5.21 -16.38 -14.58
N TYR A 276 6.31 -15.79 -15.06
CA TYR A 276 7.59 -16.47 -15.20
C TYR A 276 8.16 -16.90 -13.85
N ALA A 277 7.99 -16.07 -12.81
CA ALA A 277 8.41 -16.39 -11.46
C ALA A 277 7.66 -17.59 -10.88
N ASP A 278 6.33 -17.60 -11.03
CA ASP A 278 5.45 -18.70 -10.59
C ASP A 278 5.77 -20.01 -11.31
N LYS A 279 5.94 -19.98 -12.65
CA LYS A 279 6.20 -21.19 -13.46
C LYS A 279 7.52 -21.89 -13.11
N ASN A 280 8.56 -21.12 -12.80
CA ASN A 280 9.90 -21.65 -12.57
C ASN A 280 10.26 -21.79 -11.09
N ASN A 281 9.35 -21.42 -10.16
CA ASN A 281 9.59 -21.39 -8.72
C ASN A 281 10.90 -20.64 -8.34
N ASN A 282 11.25 -19.61 -9.12
CA ASN A 282 12.55 -18.93 -9.01
C ASN A 282 12.42 -17.42 -8.85
N HIS A 283 11.65 -17.01 -7.84
CA HIS A 283 11.35 -15.61 -7.53
C HIS A 283 12.62 -14.76 -7.27
N VAL A 284 13.66 -15.36 -6.67
CA VAL A 284 14.92 -14.65 -6.33
C VAL A 284 15.65 -14.16 -7.59
N LYS A 285 15.72 -14.99 -8.64
CA LYS A 285 16.39 -14.58 -9.89
C LYS A 285 15.65 -13.44 -10.59
N VAL A 286 14.32 -13.49 -10.60
CA VAL A 286 13.50 -12.42 -11.19
C VAL A 286 13.74 -11.10 -10.46
N CYS A 287 13.78 -11.12 -9.12
CA CYS A 287 14.11 -9.96 -8.31
C CYS A 287 15.53 -9.42 -8.61
N PHE A 288 16.52 -10.31 -8.70
CA PHE A 288 17.91 -9.93 -8.99
C PHE A 288 18.08 -9.26 -10.35
N TYR A 289 17.52 -9.84 -11.42
CA TYR A 289 17.58 -9.23 -12.75
C TYR A 289 16.83 -7.90 -12.80
N GLY A 290 15.68 -7.79 -12.13
CA GLY A 290 14.94 -6.52 -12.01
C GLY A 290 15.77 -5.44 -11.33
N ALA A 291 16.45 -5.77 -10.23
CA ALA A 291 17.32 -4.84 -9.51
C ALA A 291 18.55 -4.40 -10.32
N LEU A 292 19.14 -5.29 -11.11
CA LEU A 292 20.24 -4.93 -12.01
C LEU A 292 19.80 -3.94 -13.11
N ILE A 293 18.64 -4.20 -13.73
CA ILE A 293 18.11 -3.35 -14.80
C ILE A 293 17.75 -1.96 -14.24
N SER A 294 17.10 -1.90 -13.08
CA SER A 294 16.75 -0.61 -12.45
C SER A 294 17.99 0.16 -12.02
N GLY A 295 18.98 -0.50 -11.41
CA GLY A 295 20.26 0.12 -11.03
C GLY A 295 21.01 0.69 -12.23
N PHE A 296 21.08 -0.04 -13.35
CA PHE A 296 21.70 0.45 -14.57
C PHE A 296 20.96 1.66 -15.16
N SER A 297 19.63 1.65 -15.15
CA SER A 297 18.81 2.78 -15.62
C SER A 297 19.12 4.07 -14.85
N PHE A 298 19.19 4.00 -13.52
CA PHE A 298 19.53 5.18 -12.69
C PHE A 298 20.96 5.66 -12.90
N LEU A 299 21.91 4.73 -13.08
CA LEU A 299 23.30 5.09 -13.38
C LEU A 299 23.41 5.87 -14.70
N CYS A 300 22.67 5.45 -15.73
CA CYS A 300 22.56 6.19 -16.99
C CYS A 300 21.92 7.58 -16.81
N PHE A 301 20.95 7.72 -15.91
CA PHE A 301 20.29 9.00 -15.64
C PHE A 301 21.21 9.98 -14.89
N GLY A 302 21.99 9.48 -13.91
CA GLY A 302 22.90 10.29 -13.11
C GLY A 302 24.21 10.68 -13.81
N LEU A 303 24.62 9.96 -14.84
CA LEU A 303 25.83 10.26 -15.63
C LEU A 303 25.62 11.32 -16.72
N ARG A 304 24.40 11.86 -16.85
CA ARG A 304 24.11 12.86 -17.86
C ARG A 304 24.55 14.26 -17.35
N PRO A 305 25.43 14.97 -18.09
CA PRO A 305 25.95 16.27 -17.67
C PRO A 305 24.90 17.38 -17.70
#